data_AF-A0A6N8H2I1-F1
#
_entry.id   AF-A0A6N8H2I1-F1
#
_cell.length_a   1.000
_cell.length_b   1.000
_cell.length_c   1.000
_cell.angle_alpha   90.00
_cell.angle_beta   90.00
_cell.angle_gamma   90.00
#
_symmetry.space_group_name_H-M   'P 1'
#
loop_
_entity.id
_entity.type
_entity.pdbx_description
1 polymer ?
#
loop_
_entity_poly.entity_id
_entity_poly.type
_entity_poly.pdbx_seq_one_letter_code
_entity_poly.pdbx_strand_id
1 'polypeptide(L)'
;MTDENRTFLLFPDDGDDLTEWDEASDLTIQNEQLEEILSEERALELERELEQDENPRDYTVELEDEEEEAAPVSEKRLKRQIRAEALARLEDAARTEDDFRYVVSEWDRLDRNRERRERDHENLRGDVPLEYMAVPNPKMIPLYLNLPRYRQLASGNFLDIIFSCPYELHELVASSFISELIRSLTIDQKEVLYYLSIRQYSTIQVGMIRGQTDRNIRKLRKNIHKKLQRAVYDYLLEKQNDCGSLTLRERQFLEEYGLLLKAYGKDAVILRENKSKPRKKKAALGSSKDSE
;
A
#
# COMPACT_ATOMS: atom_id res chain seq x y z
N MET A 1 58.29 47.53 18.50
CA MET A 1 58.88 47.91 17.21
C MET A 1 58.69 46.73 16.29
N THR A 2 57.74 46.66 15.37
CA THR A 2 56.82 47.62 14.70
C THR A 2 55.74 46.70 14.08
N ASP A 3 54.48 46.80 14.48
CA ASP A 3 53.42 47.65 13.91
C ASP A 3 53.21 47.54 12.37
N GLU A 4 51.91 47.38 12.04
CA GLU A 4 51.22 47.75 10.80
C GLU A 4 51.24 46.81 9.59
N ASN A 5 50.11 46.13 9.35
CA ASN A 5 49.24 46.45 8.19
C ASN A 5 48.00 45.55 8.16
N ARG A 6 46.88 46.07 8.67
CA ARG A 6 45.53 45.52 8.54
C ARG A 6 44.75 46.44 7.61
N THR A 7 44.71 46.11 6.33
CA THR A 7 43.91 46.82 5.32
C THR A 7 42.49 46.26 5.33
N PHE A 8 41.56 47.09 5.77
CA PHE A 8 40.11 46.88 5.72
C PHE A 8 39.54 48.02 4.88
N LEU A 9 39.01 47.74 3.67
CA LEU A 9 38.17 48.71 2.95
C LEU A 9 37.09 48.01 2.09
N LEU A 10 35.85 48.29 2.52
CA LEU A 10 34.59 48.53 1.80
C LEU A 10 34.16 47.63 0.63
N PHE A 11 33.04 46.92 0.84
CA PHE A 11 32.09 46.53 -0.21
C PHE A 11 31.00 47.61 -0.33
N PRO A 12 30.56 48.00 -1.55
CA PRO A 12 29.53 49.01 -1.74
C PRO A 12 28.12 48.47 -1.48
N ASP A 13 27.29 49.38 -0.98
CA ASP A 13 25.86 49.31 -0.74
C ASP A 13 25.09 49.46 -2.07
N ASP A 14 24.33 48.44 -2.46
CA ASP A 14 23.48 48.45 -3.66
C ASP A 14 22.06 48.01 -3.31
N GLY A 15 21.16 48.99 -3.22
CA GLY A 15 19.79 48.88 -3.74
C GLY A 15 18.73 48.27 -2.84
N ASP A 16 18.17 49.09 -1.95
CA ASP A 16 16.80 48.91 -1.46
C ASP A 16 15.80 49.05 -2.64
N ASP A 17 15.31 47.92 -3.15
CA ASP A 17 14.06 47.84 -3.92
C ASP A 17 13.21 46.72 -3.33
N LEU A 18 12.64 47.00 -2.15
CA LEU A 18 11.70 46.12 -1.47
C LEU A 18 10.30 46.37 -2.06
N THR A 19 9.95 45.55 -3.04
CA THR A 19 8.58 45.43 -3.55
C THR A 19 7.69 44.91 -2.42
N GLU A 20 6.67 45.69 -2.07
CA GLU A 20 5.64 45.41 -1.07
C GLU A 20 4.75 44.26 -1.56
N TRP A 21 4.82 43.10 -0.89
CA TRP A 21 4.02 41.90 -1.17
C TRP A 21 2.71 41.93 -0.36
N ASP A 22 1.65 42.50 -0.94
CA ASP A 22 0.28 42.49 -0.41
C ASP A 22 -0.47 41.15 -0.70
N GLU A 23 0.14 40.00 -0.40
CA GLU A 23 -0.49 38.66 -0.58
C GLU A 23 -0.53 37.79 0.71
N ALA A 24 -0.01 38.27 1.84
CA ALA A 24 0.09 37.47 3.07
C ALA A 24 -1.24 37.35 3.88
N SER A 25 -2.21 38.23 3.65
CA SER A 25 -3.48 38.23 4.40
C SER A 25 -4.47 37.17 3.92
N ASP A 26 -4.47 36.79 2.64
CA ASP A 26 -5.42 35.79 2.12
C ASP A 26 -5.03 34.36 2.48
N LEU A 27 -3.73 34.06 2.59
CA LEU A 27 -3.22 32.74 3.02
C LEU A 27 -3.42 32.49 4.52
N THR A 28 -3.40 33.53 5.35
CA THR A 28 -3.61 33.41 6.80
C THR A 28 -5.07 33.09 7.11
N ILE A 29 -6.02 33.76 6.44
CA ILE A 29 -7.46 33.46 6.56
C ILE A 29 -7.78 32.03 6.09
N GLN A 30 -7.17 31.57 4.99
CA GLN A 30 -7.34 30.19 4.51
C GLN A 30 -6.76 29.15 5.47
N ASN A 31 -5.63 29.44 6.11
CA ASN A 31 -5.03 28.54 7.11
C ASN A 31 -5.86 28.49 8.39
N GLU A 32 -6.41 29.61 8.86
CA GLU A 32 -7.31 29.66 10.02
C GLU A 32 -8.59 28.84 9.76
N GLN A 33 -9.19 28.96 8.58
CA GLN A 33 -10.35 28.15 8.18
C GLN A 33 -10.02 26.65 8.10
N LEU A 34 -8.82 26.29 7.62
CA LEU A 34 -8.37 24.89 7.59
C LEU A 34 -8.10 24.34 9.00
N GLU A 35 -7.53 25.15 9.90
CA GLU A 35 -7.32 24.76 11.30
C GLU A 35 -8.66 24.59 12.04
N GLU A 36 -9.64 25.43 11.76
CA GLU A 36 -10.99 25.33 12.30
C GLU A 36 -11.66 24.02 11.85
N ILE A 37 -11.64 23.71 10.54
CA ILE A 37 -12.16 22.45 9.99
C ILE A 37 -11.47 21.23 10.61
N LEU A 38 -10.13 21.25 10.74
CA LEU A 38 -9.38 20.16 11.37
C LEU A 38 -9.72 20.02 12.87
N SER A 39 -10.01 21.11 13.56
CA SER A 39 -10.42 21.09 14.96
C SER A 39 -11.83 20.53 15.14
N GLU A 40 -12.74 20.86 14.23
CA GLU A 40 -14.09 20.30 14.17
C GLU A 40 -14.06 18.80 13.84
N GLU A 41 -13.23 18.38 12.89
CA GLU A 41 -13.03 16.96 12.57
C GLU A 41 -12.51 16.17 13.78
N ARG A 42 -11.49 16.69 14.49
CA ARG A 42 -10.96 16.07 15.72
C ARG A 42 -11.99 16.02 16.84
N ALA A 43 -12.81 17.07 16.99
CA ALA A 43 -13.87 17.10 17.99
C ALA A 43 -14.97 16.06 17.67
N LEU A 44 -15.34 15.92 16.40
CA LEU A 44 -16.30 14.91 15.93
C LEU A 44 -15.76 13.48 16.08
N GLU A 45 -14.45 13.27 15.87
CA GLU A 45 -13.81 11.98 16.15
C GLU A 45 -13.85 11.64 17.63
N LEU A 46 -13.52 12.60 18.50
CA LEU A 46 -13.57 12.43 19.95
C LEU A 46 -15.00 12.17 20.47
N GLU A 47 -16.00 12.92 19.98
CA GLU A 47 -17.41 12.68 20.32
C GLU A 47 -17.86 11.28 19.88
N ARG A 48 -17.42 10.82 18.70
CA ARG A 48 -17.71 9.45 18.22
C ARG A 48 -17.04 8.37 19.05
N GLU A 49 -15.82 8.58 19.54
CA GLU A 49 -15.15 7.66 20.47
C GLU A 49 -15.89 7.59 21.81
N LEU A 50 -16.32 8.74 22.35
CA LEU A 50 -17.09 8.80 23.59
C LEU A 50 -18.47 8.15 23.45
N GLU A 51 -19.17 8.35 22.34
CA GLU A 51 -20.43 7.65 22.05
C GLU A 51 -20.27 6.12 21.98
N GLN A 52 -19.11 5.62 21.55
CA GLN A 52 -18.81 4.18 21.55
C GLN A 52 -18.57 3.65 22.97
N ASP A 53 -17.91 4.41 23.83
CA ASP A 53 -17.70 4.07 25.24
C ASP A 53 -19.01 4.09 26.05
N GLU A 54 -19.92 5.03 25.75
CA GLU A 54 -21.23 5.14 26.41
C GLU A 54 -22.21 4.04 25.99
N ASN A 55 -22.09 3.53 24.76
CA ASN A 55 -22.95 2.45 24.26
C ASN A 55 -22.12 1.35 23.57
N PRO A 56 -21.39 0.52 24.35
CA PRO A 56 -20.56 -0.53 23.81
C PRO A 56 -21.42 -1.51 23.01
N ARG A 57 -21.19 -1.58 21.70
CA ARG A 57 -21.96 -2.45 20.81
C ARG A 57 -21.56 -3.91 20.99
N ASP A 58 -22.55 -4.78 21.08
CA ASP A 58 -22.32 -6.21 21.24
C ASP A 58 -21.96 -6.86 19.89
N TYR A 59 -20.66 -6.95 19.62
CA TYR A 59 -20.10 -7.53 18.39
C TYR A 59 -20.54 -8.98 18.16
N THR A 60 -20.90 -9.72 19.22
CA THR A 60 -21.37 -11.12 19.11
C THR A 60 -22.76 -11.22 18.48
N VAL A 61 -23.56 -10.16 18.58
CA VAL A 61 -24.91 -10.08 17.99
C VAL A 61 -24.84 -9.59 16.54
N GLU A 62 -23.85 -8.76 16.20
CA GLU A 62 -23.71 -8.16 14.87
C GLU A 62 -22.89 -9.00 13.87
N LEU A 63 -21.92 -9.79 14.35
CA LEU A 63 -21.08 -10.64 13.49
C LEU A 63 -21.73 -12.02 13.26
N GLU A 64 -21.56 -12.55 12.05
CA GLU A 64 -21.86 -13.94 11.72
C GLU A 64 -20.60 -14.75 11.99
N ASP A 65 -20.72 -15.85 12.72
CA ASP A 65 -19.62 -16.81 12.86
C ASP A 65 -19.34 -17.43 11.47
N GLU A 66 -18.09 -17.84 11.21
CA GLU A 66 -17.69 -18.44 9.93
C GLU A 66 -18.53 -19.69 9.57
N GLU A 67 -19.07 -20.38 10.58
CA GLU A 67 -20.03 -21.50 10.42
C GLU A 67 -21.41 -21.04 9.94
N GLU A 68 -21.89 -19.86 10.33
CA GLU A 68 -23.18 -19.30 9.91
C GLU A 68 -23.14 -18.78 8.45
N GLU A 69 -21.96 -18.38 7.95
CA GLU A 69 -21.75 -18.04 6.53
C GLU A 69 -21.70 -19.29 5.63
N ALA A 70 -21.14 -20.39 6.14
CA ALA A 70 -21.06 -21.68 5.45
C ALA A 70 -22.40 -22.45 5.42
N ALA A 71 -23.31 -22.16 6.35
CA ALA A 71 -24.60 -22.81 6.42
C ALA A 71 -25.49 -22.41 5.21
N PRO A 72 -26.19 -23.38 4.58
CA PRO A 72 -27.02 -23.12 3.40
C PRO A 72 -28.23 -22.21 3.71
N VAL A 73 -28.70 -22.16 4.96
CA VAL A 73 -29.81 -21.29 5.40
C VAL A 73 -29.49 -20.78 6.81
N SER A 74 -29.11 -19.50 6.93
CA SER A 74 -28.97 -18.81 8.23
C SER A 74 -29.94 -17.62 8.29
N GLU A 75 -30.50 -17.35 9.47
CA GLU A 75 -31.47 -16.26 9.65
C GLU A 75 -30.86 -14.90 9.30
N LYS A 76 -29.58 -14.71 9.63
CA LYS A 76 -28.86 -13.47 9.36
C LYS A 76 -28.61 -13.30 7.84
N ARG A 77 -28.26 -14.38 7.11
CA ARG A 77 -28.19 -14.38 5.62
C ARG A 77 -29.53 -14.09 4.96
N LEU A 78 -30.63 -14.63 5.48
CA LEU A 78 -31.98 -14.34 5.00
C LEU A 78 -32.31 -12.85 5.18
N LYS A 79 -31.99 -12.27 6.34
CA LYS A 79 -32.15 -10.83 6.60
C LYS A 79 -31.30 -9.98 5.66
N ARG A 80 -30.07 -10.39 5.32
CA ARG A 80 -29.22 -9.71 4.31
C ARG A 80 -29.86 -9.76 2.92
N GLN A 81 -30.34 -10.93 2.48
CA GLN A 81 -30.99 -11.09 1.18
C GLN A 81 -32.26 -10.26 1.05
N ILE A 82 -33.10 -10.26 2.09
CA ILE A 82 -34.32 -9.43 2.13
C ILE A 82 -33.97 -7.95 2.04
N ARG A 83 -32.93 -7.49 2.74
CA ARG A 83 -32.48 -6.09 2.70
C ARG A 83 -31.92 -5.70 1.33
N ALA A 84 -31.10 -6.56 0.72
CA ALA A 84 -30.56 -6.34 -0.63
C ALA A 84 -31.67 -6.32 -1.68
N GLU A 85 -32.65 -7.22 -1.58
CA GLU A 85 -33.80 -7.25 -2.47
C GLU A 85 -34.74 -6.06 -2.24
N ALA A 86 -34.87 -5.58 -1.00
CA ALA A 86 -35.61 -4.35 -0.70
C ALA A 86 -34.93 -3.11 -1.30
N LEU A 87 -33.59 -3.02 -1.24
CA LEU A 87 -32.84 -1.93 -1.90
C LEU A 87 -32.97 -2.00 -3.42
N ALA A 88 -32.86 -3.19 -4.03
CA ALA A 88 -33.08 -3.38 -5.46
C ALA A 88 -34.51 -2.97 -5.88
N ARG A 89 -35.52 -3.29 -5.07
CA ARG A 89 -36.90 -2.84 -5.31
C ARG A 89 -37.06 -1.32 -5.18
N LEU A 90 -36.34 -0.69 -4.26
CA LEU A 90 -36.34 0.77 -4.12
C LEU A 90 -35.66 1.45 -5.31
N GLU A 91 -34.58 0.86 -5.83
CA GLU A 91 -33.94 1.30 -7.08
C GLU A 91 -34.88 1.19 -8.28
N ASP A 92 -35.56 0.05 -8.43
CA ASP A 92 -36.52 -0.18 -9.53
C ASP A 92 -37.77 0.71 -9.43
N ALA A 93 -38.15 1.09 -8.20
CA ALA A 93 -39.30 1.94 -7.93
C ALA A 93 -38.99 3.44 -7.99
N ALA A 94 -37.71 3.83 -7.94
CA ALA A 94 -37.31 5.23 -7.92
C ALA A 94 -37.67 5.92 -9.24
N ARG A 95 -38.51 6.96 -9.16
CA ARG A 95 -38.98 7.73 -10.33
C ARG A 95 -38.80 9.23 -10.15
N THR A 96 -38.62 9.70 -8.93
CA THR A 96 -38.44 11.11 -8.59
C THR A 96 -37.02 11.38 -8.07
N GLU A 97 -36.56 12.62 -8.16
CA GLU A 97 -35.24 13.02 -7.67
C GLU A 97 -35.07 12.72 -6.17
N ASP A 98 -36.13 12.85 -5.38
CA ASP A 98 -36.11 12.55 -3.95
C ASP A 98 -35.93 11.04 -3.67
N ASP A 99 -36.54 10.17 -4.48
CA ASP A 99 -36.35 8.72 -4.38
C ASP A 99 -34.89 8.34 -4.66
N PHE A 100 -34.27 8.96 -5.67
CA PHE A 100 -32.86 8.74 -5.99
C PHE A 100 -31.95 9.22 -4.86
N ARG A 101 -32.23 10.36 -4.24
CA ARG A 101 -31.46 10.85 -3.08
C ARG A 101 -31.54 9.89 -1.90
N TYR A 102 -32.72 9.29 -1.67
CA TYR A 102 -32.90 8.29 -0.62
C TYR A 102 -32.08 7.03 -0.90
N VAL A 103 -32.13 6.50 -2.13
CA VAL A 103 -31.34 5.33 -2.56
C VAL A 103 -29.84 5.59 -2.38
N VAL A 104 -29.34 6.75 -2.81
CA VAL A 104 -27.93 7.14 -2.65
C VAL A 104 -27.54 7.18 -1.16
N SER A 105 -28.40 7.76 -0.30
CA SER A 105 -28.10 7.83 1.14
C SER A 105 -27.98 6.46 1.83
N GLU A 106 -28.74 5.46 1.35
CA GLU A 106 -28.64 4.08 1.84
C GLU A 106 -27.37 3.38 1.32
N TRP A 107 -26.96 3.66 0.07
CA TRP A 107 -25.66 3.20 -0.44
C TRP A 107 -24.49 3.83 0.33
N ASP A 108 -24.51 5.13 0.57
CA ASP A 108 -23.49 5.84 1.37
C ASP A 108 -23.42 5.31 2.81
N ARG A 109 -24.55 4.84 3.36
CA ARG A 109 -24.61 4.19 4.67
C ARG A 109 -23.99 2.79 4.64
N LEU A 110 -24.24 2.01 3.60
CA LEU A 110 -23.64 0.68 3.45
C LEU A 110 -22.13 0.77 3.21
N ASP A 111 -21.68 1.76 2.44
CA ASP A 111 -20.26 1.95 2.15
C ASP A 111 -19.49 2.41 3.40
N ARG A 112 -20.02 3.39 4.16
CA ARG A 112 -19.46 3.75 5.48
C ARG A 112 -19.36 2.58 6.45
N ASN A 113 -20.35 1.67 6.43
CA ASN A 113 -20.32 0.46 7.24
C ASN A 113 -19.26 -0.54 6.75
N ARG A 114 -19.02 -0.62 5.45
CA ARG A 114 -17.94 -1.44 4.87
C ARG A 114 -16.56 -0.87 5.26
N GLU A 115 -16.34 0.42 5.05
CA GLU A 115 -15.10 1.11 5.44
C GLU A 115 -14.82 0.99 6.94
N ARG A 116 -15.86 1.06 7.78
CA ARG A 116 -15.73 0.80 9.23
C ARG A 116 -15.22 -0.62 9.51
N ARG A 117 -15.83 -1.64 8.89
CA ARG A 117 -15.37 -3.03 9.08
C ARG A 117 -13.93 -3.20 8.64
N GLU A 118 -13.54 -2.57 7.54
CA GLU A 118 -12.16 -2.60 7.04
C GLU A 118 -11.20 -1.92 8.03
N ARG A 119 -11.55 -0.75 8.58
CA ARG A 119 -10.75 -0.08 9.62
C ARG A 119 -10.62 -0.90 10.91
N ASP A 120 -11.68 -1.51 11.39
CA ASP A 120 -11.64 -2.36 12.59
C ASP A 120 -10.71 -3.57 12.41
N HIS A 121 -10.57 -4.08 11.18
CA HIS A 121 -9.62 -5.15 10.82
C HIS A 121 -8.20 -4.63 10.52
N GLU A 122 -8.04 -3.35 10.20
CA GLU A 122 -6.73 -2.70 9.96
C GLU A 122 -5.99 -2.33 11.25
N ASN A 123 -6.68 -2.26 12.40
CA ASN A 123 -6.11 -1.96 13.72
C ASN A 123 -5.28 -3.12 14.33
N LEU A 124 -4.48 -3.81 13.51
CA LEU A 124 -3.51 -4.82 13.96
C LEU A 124 -2.10 -4.24 14.11
N ARG A 125 -2.00 -3.02 14.66
CA ARG A 125 -0.74 -2.44 15.16
C ARG A 125 -1.03 -1.28 16.11
N GLY A 126 -0.43 -1.30 17.29
CA GLY A 126 -0.44 -0.14 18.18
C GLY A 126 0.28 1.04 17.51
N ASP A 127 -0.21 2.24 17.78
CA ASP A 127 0.26 3.52 17.21
C ASP A 127 1.70 3.89 17.61
N VAL A 128 2.34 3.05 18.43
CA VAL A 128 3.69 3.27 18.94
C VAL A 128 4.71 2.70 17.94
N PRO A 129 5.57 3.53 17.33
CA PRO A 129 6.63 3.05 16.44
C PRO A 129 7.54 2.04 17.15
N LEU A 130 8.05 1.05 16.42
CA LEU A 130 8.98 0.05 16.99
C LEU A 130 10.25 0.69 17.60
N GLU A 131 10.58 1.90 17.17
CA GLU A 131 11.73 2.69 17.63
C GLU A 131 11.43 3.48 18.92
N TYR A 132 10.20 3.45 19.43
CA TYR A 132 9.85 4.11 20.67
C TYR A 132 10.77 3.63 21.81
N MET A 133 11.32 4.59 22.55
CA MET A 133 12.35 4.38 23.58
C MET A 133 13.71 3.84 23.09
N ALA A 134 13.99 3.77 21.77
CA ALA A 134 15.33 3.46 21.26
C ALA A 134 16.31 4.59 21.60
N VAL A 135 17.21 4.36 22.55
CA VAL A 135 18.24 5.35 22.91
C VAL A 135 19.35 5.31 21.86
N PRO A 136 19.72 6.39 21.15
CA PRO A 136 20.72 6.31 20.09
C PRO A 136 22.09 5.80 20.55
N ASN A 137 22.50 6.17 21.78
CA ASN A 137 23.76 5.76 22.40
C ASN A 137 23.54 5.34 23.86
N PRO A 138 23.13 4.10 24.12
CA PRO A 138 23.02 3.59 25.48
C PRO A 138 24.42 3.43 26.08
N LYS A 139 24.74 4.25 27.09
CA LYS A 139 26.06 4.20 27.77
C LYS A 139 26.24 2.93 28.63
N MET A 140 25.14 2.40 29.15
CA MET A 140 25.13 1.28 30.10
C MET A 140 24.67 -0.04 29.47
N ILE A 141 23.75 0.03 28.51
CA ILE A 141 23.16 -1.13 27.87
C ILE A 141 23.89 -1.36 26.55
N PRO A 142 24.35 -2.58 26.24
CA PRO A 142 24.94 -2.88 24.94
C PRO A 142 24.00 -2.50 23.78
N LEU A 143 24.56 -1.92 22.72
CA LEU A 143 23.80 -1.43 21.56
C LEU A 143 22.85 -2.47 20.96
N TYR A 144 23.23 -3.75 20.96
CA TYR A 144 22.40 -4.83 20.40
C TYR A 144 21.14 -5.12 21.26
N LEU A 145 21.20 -4.95 22.58
CA LEU A 145 20.04 -5.12 23.48
C LEU A 145 19.00 -4.01 23.29
N ASN A 146 19.43 -2.89 22.71
CA ASN A 146 18.63 -1.72 22.46
C ASN A 146 17.92 -1.76 21.10
N LEU A 147 18.24 -2.74 20.24
CA LEU A 147 17.57 -2.93 18.96
C LEU A 147 16.10 -3.35 19.19
N PRO A 148 15.13 -2.78 18.45
CA PRO A 148 13.72 -3.14 18.58
C PRO A 148 13.47 -4.66 18.48
N ARG A 149 14.18 -5.32 17.56
CA ARG A 149 14.11 -6.77 17.36
C ARG A 149 14.52 -7.54 18.62
N TYR A 150 15.56 -7.10 19.33
CA TYR A 150 15.99 -7.78 20.55
C TYR A 150 14.99 -7.59 21.68
N ARG A 151 14.40 -6.39 21.81
CA ARG A 151 13.35 -6.13 22.81
C ARG A 151 12.08 -6.94 22.55
N GLN A 152 11.66 -7.02 21.29
CA GLN A 152 10.55 -7.87 20.87
C GLN A 152 10.80 -9.33 21.27
N LEU A 153 12.02 -9.84 21.02
CA LEU A 153 12.43 -11.19 21.42
C LEU A 153 12.37 -11.37 22.95
N ALA A 154 12.92 -10.42 23.71
CA ALA A 154 12.91 -10.46 25.17
C ALA A 154 11.50 -10.32 25.78
N SER A 155 10.60 -9.59 25.11
CA SER A 155 9.19 -9.44 25.52
C SER A 155 8.31 -10.65 25.19
N GLY A 156 8.85 -11.66 24.49
CA GLY A 156 8.08 -12.81 24.01
C GLY A 156 7.27 -12.55 22.74
N ASN A 157 7.33 -11.35 22.16
CA ASN A 157 6.72 -11.02 20.86
C ASN A 157 7.67 -11.39 19.71
N PHE A 158 7.79 -12.69 19.44
CA PHE A 158 8.75 -13.23 18.48
C PHE A 158 8.19 -13.46 17.07
N LEU A 159 6.88 -13.29 16.84
CA LEU A 159 6.25 -13.61 15.55
C LEU A 159 6.90 -12.86 14.37
N ASP A 160 7.23 -11.59 14.55
CA ASP A 160 7.95 -10.76 13.56
C ASP A 160 9.42 -11.17 13.34
N ILE A 161 9.97 -11.95 14.26
CA ILE A 161 11.38 -12.36 14.29
C ILE A 161 11.55 -13.74 13.68
N ILE A 162 10.63 -14.67 13.95
CA ILE A 162 10.68 -16.06 13.47
C ILE A 162 10.82 -16.08 11.96
N PHE A 163 10.05 -15.27 11.24
CA PHE A 163 10.06 -15.29 9.78
C PHE A 163 10.94 -14.22 9.14
N SER A 164 12.03 -13.87 9.81
CA SER A 164 12.95 -12.85 9.30
C SER A 164 13.97 -13.38 8.28
N CYS A 165 13.92 -14.68 7.96
CA CYS A 165 14.81 -15.33 7.01
C CYS A 165 14.20 -15.38 5.60
N PRO A 166 14.93 -14.95 4.54
CA PRO A 166 14.44 -15.06 3.17
C PRO A 166 14.19 -16.49 2.69
N TYR A 167 14.85 -17.48 3.29
CA TYR A 167 14.80 -18.88 2.83
C TYR A 167 13.53 -19.62 3.30
N GLU A 168 12.97 -19.18 4.41
CA GLU A 168 11.77 -19.73 5.07
C GLU A 168 10.49 -19.05 4.58
N LEU A 169 10.57 -18.19 3.54
CA LEU A 169 9.44 -17.46 2.98
C LEU A 169 8.24 -18.36 2.57
N HIS A 170 8.50 -19.63 2.28
CA HIS A 170 7.47 -20.59 1.91
C HIS A 170 6.65 -21.09 3.11
N GLU A 171 7.16 -20.96 4.33
CA GLU A 171 6.47 -21.33 5.58
C GLU A 171 5.51 -20.22 6.03
N LEU A 172 5.70 -19.00 5.54
CA LEU A 172 4.84 -17.84 5.84
C LEU A 172 3.47 -17.88 5.16
N VAL A 173 3.25 -18.79 4.21
CA VAL A 173 2.05 -18.78 3.38
C VAL A 173 1.20 -20.01 3.64
N ALA A 174 -0.07 -19.78 4.01
CA ALA A 174 -1.04 -20.85 4.26
C ALA A 174 -1.46 -21.63 2.99
N SER A 175 -1.38 -21.00 1.82
CA SER A 175 -1.70 -21.65 0.54
C SER A 175 -0.60 -22.63 0.14
N SER A 176 -0.96 -23.91 -0.02
CA SER A 176 -0.06 -24.97 -0.49
C SER A 176 0.58 -24.64 -1.84
N PHE A 177 -0.22 -24.16 -2.80
CA PHE A 177 0.26 -23.73 -4.11
C PHE A 177 1.30 -22.62 -4.01
N ILE A 178 1.01 -21.56 -3.25
CA ILE A 178 1.94 -20.43 -3.13
C ILE A 178 3.20 -20.86 -2.37
N SER A 179 3.08 -21.72 -1.37
CA SER A 179 4.23 -22.28 -0.66
C SER A 179 5.16 -23.06 -1.60
N GLU A 180 4.62 -23.96 -2.42
CA GLU A 180 5.41 -24.70 -3.43
C GLU A 180 6.01 -23.80 -4.50
N LEU A 181 5.24 -22.82 -4.97
CA LEU A 181 5.68 -21.80 -5.91
C LEU A 181 6.90 -21.05 -5.38
N ILE A 182 6.84 -20.57 -4.14
CA ILE A 182 7.95 -19.87 -3.50
C ILE A 182 9.13 -20.84 -3.31
N ARG A 183 8.86 -22.08 -2.89
CA ARG A 183 9.89 -23.11 -2.68
C ARG A 183 10.70 -23.37 -3.95
N SER A 184 10.06 -23.33 -5.13
CA SER A 184 10.69 -23.52 -6.45
C SER A 184 11.65 -22.39 -6.89
N LEU A 185 11.57 -21.22 -6.26
CA LEU A 185 12.47 -20.10 -6.56
C LEU A 185 13.90 -20.41 -6.12
N THR A 186 14.88 -19.86 -6.84
CA THR A 186 16.28 -19.96 -6.41
C THR A 186 16.52 -19.16 -5.14
N ILE A 187 17.57 -19.51 -4.41
CA ILE A 187 18.03 -18.82 -3.19
C ILE A 187 18.12 -17.30 -3.43
N ASP A 188 18.77 -16.89 -4.53
CA ASP A 188 18.88 -15.48 -4.89
C ASP A 188 17.53 -14.80 -5.13
N GLN A 189 16.62 -15.51 -5.79
CA GLN A 189 15.29 -15.01 -6.10
C GLN A 189 14.45 -14.83 -4.84
N LYS A 190 14.52 -15.77 -3.89
CA LYS A 190 13.86 -15.67 -2.59
C LYS A 190 14.36 -14.47 -1.81
N GLU A 191 15.66 -14.23 -1.80
CA GLU A 191 16.25 -13.08 -1.12
C GLU A 191 15.81 -11.74 -1.73
N VAL A 192 15.86 -11.60 -3.07
CA VAL A 192 15.34 -10.38 -3.72
C VAL A 192 13.85 -10.20 -3.45
N LEU A 193 13.06 -11.28 -3.54
CA LEU A 193 11.63 -11.24 -3.31
C LEU A 193 11.30 -10.81 -1.88
N TYR A 194 12.00 -11.36 -0.89
CA TYR A 194 11.84 -11.02 0.51
C TYR A 194 12.12 -9.54 0.78
N TYR A 195 13.26 -9.02 0.31
CA TYR A 195 13.60 -7.62 0.57
C TYR A 195 12.67 -6.63 -0.13
N LEU A 196 12.24 -6.95 -1.36
CA LEU A 196 11.40 -6.04 -2.13
C LEU A 196 9.92 -6.09 -1.72
N SER A 197 9.37 -7.27 -1.46
CA SER A 197 7.94 -7.45 -1.22
C SER A 197 7.57 -7.37 0.27
N ILE A 198 8.38 -7.98 1.15
CA ILE A 198 8.07 -8.01 2.60
C ILE A 198 8.72 -6.83 3.29
N ARG A 199 10.02 -6.63 3.10
CA ARG A 199 10.75 -5.51 3.75
C ARG A 199 10.57 -4.17 3.04
N GLN A 200 9.94 -4.16 1.87
CA GLN A 200 9.67 -2.96 1.07
C GLN A 200 10.90 -2.08 0.79
N TYR A 201 12.09 -2.70 0.68
CA TYR A 201 13.31 -1.97 0.36
C TYR A 201 13.32 -1.49 -1.09
N SER A 202 14.01 -0.37 -1.31
CA SER A 202 14.26 0.11 -2.67
C SER A 202 15.24 -0.82 -3.41
N THR A 203 15.18 -0.84 -4.74
CA THR A 203 16.10 -1.65 -5.55
C THR A 203 17.56 -1.22 -5.39
N ILE A 204 17.80 0.03 -5.00
CA ILE A 204 19.13 0.58 -4.70
C ILE A 204 19.65 -0.03 -3.39
N GLN A 205 18.84 -0.02 -2.32
CA GLN A 205 19.21 -0.62 -1.03
C GLN A 205 19.49 -2.11 -1.16
N VAL A 206 18.64 -2.85 -1.89
CA VAL A 206 18.87 -4.29 -2.16
C VAL A 206 20.16 -4.50 -2.95
N GLY A 207 20.46 -3.61 -3.91
CA GLY A 207 21.72 -3.64 -4.64
C GLY A 207 22.93 -3.44 -3.73
N MET A 208 22.86 -2.49 -2.79
CA MET A 208 23.91 -2.24 -1.79
C MET A 208 24.13 -3.47 -0.88
N ILE A 209 23.06 -4.07 -0.38
CA ILE A 209 23.13 -5.27 0.47
C ILE A 209 23.84 -6.43 -0.24
N ARG A 210 23.56 -6.62 -1.54
CA ARG A 210 24.12 -7.73 -2.34
C ARG A 210 25.43 -7.39 -3.05
N GLY A 211 25.91 -6.15 -2.97
CA GLY A 211 27.04 -5.68 -3.78
C GLY A 211 26.77 -5.72 -5.29
N GLN A 212 25.52 -5.56 -5.73
CA GLN A 212 25.09 -5.61 -7.13
C GLN A 212 24.56 -4.27 -7.62
N THR A 213 24.61 -4.05 -8.94
CA THR A 213 24.00 -2.85 -9.52
C THR A 213 22.48 -2.91 -9.46
N ASP A 214 21.86 -1.76 -9.25
CA ASP A 214 20.40 -1.57 -9.26
C ASP A 214 19.75 -2.07 -10.58
N ARG A 215 20.46 -1.98 -11.71
CA ARG A 215 20.04 -2.60 -12.99
C ARG A 215 19.89 -4.12 -12.88
N ASN A 216 20.83 -4.79 -12.20
CA ASN A 216 20.78 -6.24 -12.03
C ASN A 216 19.61 -6.65 -11.13
N ILE A 217 19.38 -5.92 -10.03
CA ILE A 217 18.24 -6.18 -9.14
C ILE A 217 16.91 -6.01 -9.87
N ARG A 218 16.75 -4.97 -10.70
CA ARG A 218 15.55 -4.82 -11.55
C ARG A 218 15.37 -5.98 -12.54
N LYS A 219 16.47 -6.48 -13.12
CA LYS A 219 16.44 -7.64 -14.02
C LYS A 219 16.01 -8.91 -13.27
N LEU A 220 16.57 -9.14 -12.09
CA LEU A 220 16.18 -10.25 -11.21
C LEU A 220 14.70 -10.16 -10.82
N ARG A 221 14.21 -8.99 -10.41
CA ARG A 221 12.79 -8.74 -10.11
C ARG A 221 11.89 -9.09 -11.30
N LYS A 222 12.25 -8.65 -12.51
CA LYS A 222 11.51 -8.99 -13.73
C LYS A 222 11.48 -10.51 -13.96
N ASN A 223 12.60 -11.19 -13.74
CA ASN A 223 12.69 -12.65 -13.89
C ASN A 223 11.84 -13.39 -12.83
N ILE A 224 11.78 -12.88 -11.61
CA ILE A 224 10.91 -13.41 -10.56
C ILE A 224 9.45 -13.28 -10.97
N HIS A 225 9.01 -12.09 -11.39
CA HIS A 225 7.63 -11.88 -11.85
C HIS A 225 7.27 -12.79 -13.04
N LYS A 226 8.17 -12.97 -14.01
CA LYS A 226 7.97 -13.92 -15.12
C LYS A 226 7.67 -15.33 -14.63
N LYS A 227 8.49 -15.84 -13.70
CA LYS A 227 8.33 -17.20 -13.17
C LYS A 227 7.01 -17.32 -12.39
N LEU A 228 6.74 -16.37 -11.52
CA LEU A 228 5.53 -16.37 -10.69
C LEU A 228 4.26 -16.30 -11.54
N GLN A 229 4.17 -15.34 -12.46
CA GLN A 229 2.99 -15.17 -13.31
C GLN A 229 2.73 -16.38 -14.19
N ARG A 230 3.78 -16.99 -14.74
CA ARG A 230 3.64 -18.20 -15.54
C ARG A 230 3.09 -19.38 -14.73
N ALA A 231 3.65 -19.63 -13.55
CA ALA A 231 3.18 -20.73 -12.72
C ALA A 231 1.78 -20.50 -12.15
N VAL A 232 1.42 -19.25 -11.84
CA VAL A 232 0.03 -18.88 -11.48
C VAL A 232 -0.91 -19.11 -12.64
N TYR A 233 -0.52 -18.74 -13.86
CA TYR A 233 -1.33 -18.99 -15.05
C TYR A 233 -1.57 -20.48 -15.29
N ASP A 234 -0.52 -21.30 -15.21
CA ASP A 234 -0.60 -22.76 -15.39
C ASP A 234 -1.52 -23.38 -14.31
N TYR A 235 -1.38 -22.98 -13.04
CA TYR A 235 -2.25 -23.40 -11.94
C TYR A 235 -3.72 -22.99 -12.12
N LEU A 236 -3.97 -21.77 -12.59
CA LEU A 236 -5.34 -21.29 -12.81
C LEU A 236 -6.03 -22.02 -13.97
N LEU A 237 -5.29 -22.43 -15.00
CA LEU A 237 -5.82 -23.29 -16.06
C LEU A 237 -6.22 -24.68 -15.50
N GLU A 238 -5.38 -25.30 -14.68
CA GLU A 238 -5.70 -26.57 -14.03
C GLU A 238 -6.94 -26.43 -13.13
N LYS A 239 -6.96 -25.41 -12.26
CA LYS A 239 -8.10 -25.09 -11.39
C LYS A 239 -9.40 -24.85 -12.18
N GLN A 240 -9.32 -24.21 -13.34
CA GLN A 240 -10.47 -23.98 -14.22
C GLN A 240 -11.04 -25.30 -14.75
N ASN A 241 -10.18 -26.25 -15.09
CA ASN A 241 -10.59 -27.56 -15.59
C ASN A 241 -11.19 -28.44 -14.49
N ASP A 242 -10.67 -28.37 -13.27
CA ASP A 242 -11.06 -29.27 -12.17
C ASP A 242 -12.28 -28.80 -11.37
N CYS A 243 -12.38 -27.51 -11.07
CA CYS A 243 -13.37 -26.98 -10.11
C CYS A 243 -14.28 -25.88 -10.67
N GLY A 244 -14.05 -25.40 -11.90
CA GLY A 244 -14.90 -24.43 -12.64
C GLY A 244 -15.08 -23.04 -12.01
N SER A 245 -14.74 -22.86 -10.73
CA SER A 245 -14.96 -21.65 -9.94
C SER A 245 -13.66 -20.85 -9.81
N LEU A 246 -13.54 -19.84 -10.67
CA LEU A 246 -12.50 -18.81 -10.60
C LEU A 246 -13.08 -17.51 -10.03
N THR A 247 -12.31 -16.84 -9.18
CA THR A 247 -12.62 -15.48 -8.71
C THR A 247 -12.52 -14.47 -9.86
N LEU A 248 -13.15 -13.30 -9.73
CA LEU A 248 -13.10 -12.26 -10.77
C LEU A 248 -11.67 -11.83 -11.11
N ARG A 249 -10.80 -11.69 -10.09
CA ARG A 249 -9.38 -11.34 -10.28
C ARG A 249 -8.60 -12.44 -11.01
N GLU A 250 -8.87 -13.71 -10.69
CA GLU A 250 -8.23 -14.84 -11.38
C GLU A 250 -8.64 -14.89 -12.87
N ARG A 251 -9.91 -14.61 -13.18
CA ARG A 251 -10.39 -14.52 -14.58
C ARG A 251 -9.72 -13.36 -15.34
N GLN A 252 -9.70 -12.17 -14.76
CA GLN A 252 -9.02 -11.00 -15.34
C GLN A 252 -7.55 -11.30 -15.62
N PHE A 253 -6.86 -11.94 -14.67
CA PHE A 253 -5.46 -12.33 -14.84
C PHE A 253 -5.27 -13.33 -16.00
N LEU A 254 -6.13 -14.35 -16.12
CA LEU A 254 -6.07 -15.32 -17.23
C LEU A 254 -6.24 -14.63 -18.59
N GLU A 255 -7.19 -13.69 -18.69
CA GLU A 255 -7.43 -12.93 -19.92
C GLU A 255 -6.24 -12.05 -20.28
N GLU A 256 -5.80 -11.18 -19.36
CA GLU A 256 -4.67 -10.27 -19.58
C GLU A 256 -3.38 -11.02 -19.89
N TYR A 257 -3.04 -12.01 -19.07
CA TYR A 257 -1.82 -12.79 -19.26
C TYR A 257 -1.90 -13.64 -20.53
N GLY A 258 -3.07 -14.20 -20.85
CA GLY A 258 -3.30 -14.96 -22.08
C GLY A 258 -3.11 -14.12 -23.34
N LEU A 259 -3.57 -12.86 -23.35
CA LEU A 259 -3.32 -11.90 -24.44
C LEU A 259 -1.83 -11.59 -24.58
N LEU A 260 -1.14 -11.34 -23.46
CA LEU A 260 0.30 -11.08 -23.46
C LEU A 260 1.11 -12.31 -23.88
N LEU A 261 0.67 -13.51 -23.51
CA LEU A 261 1.30 -14.77 -23.92
C LEU A 261 1.18 -14.98 -25.42
N LYS A 262 0.03 -14.64 -26.02
CA LYS A 262 -0.14 -14.65 -27.48
C LYS A 262 0.74 -13.61 -28.18
N ALA A 263 0.91 -12.42 -27.61
CA ALA A 263 1.68 -11.34 -28.22
C ALA A 263 3.20 -11.49 -28.06
N TYR A 264 3.68 -11.90 -26.89
CA TYR A 264 5.10 -11.88 -26.51
C TYR A 264 5.68 -13.28 -26.20
N GLY A 265 4.86 -14.33 -26.20
CA GLY A 265 5.30 -15.70 -25.94
C GLY A 265 6.03 -15.83 -24.60
N LYS A 266 7.27 -16.35 -24.65
CA LYS A 266 8.09 -16.59 -23.45
C LYS A 266 8.43 -15.32 -22.65
N ASP A 267 8.29 -14.14 -23.25
CA ASP A 267 8.61 -12.86 -22.63
C ASP A 267 7.40 -12.14 -22.01
N ALA A 268 6.22 -12.76 -22.02
CA ALA A 268 5.01 -12.24 -21.42
C ALA A 268 5.20 -11.92 -19.92
N VAL A 269 4.87 -10.69 -19.53
CA VAL A 269 4.88 -10.21 -18.15
C VAL A 269 3.83 -9.13 -18.01
N ILE A 270 2.88 -9.32 -17.09
CA ILE A 270 2.00 -8.24 -16.65
C ILE A 270 2.84 -7.28 -15.80
N LEU A 271 2.86 -6.02 -16.19
CA LEU A 271 3.53 -4.95 -15.47
C LEU A 271 2.47 -4.00 -14.93
N ARG A 272 2.62 -3.57 -13.67
CA ARG A 272 1.76 -2.54 -13.09
C ARG A 272 1.85 -1.27 -13.95
N GLU A 273 0.71 -0.67 -14.26
CA GLU A 273 0.50 0.36 -15.30
C GLU A 273 1.28 1.67 -15.11
N ASN A 274 2.05 1.82 -14.02
CA ASN A 274 2.81 3.03 -13.69
C ASN A 274 4.08 3.24 -14.55
N LYS A 275 4.03 2.91 -15.84
CA LYS A 275 5.07 3.32 -16.79
C LYS A 275 4.60 4.59 -17.49
N SER A 276 5.25 5.70 -17.15
CA SER A 276 5.36 6.83 -18.08
C SER A 276 5.79 6.29 -19.45
N LYS A 277 5.05 6.63 -20.52
CA LYS A 277 5.39 6.23 -21.88
C LYS A 277 6.89 6.53 -22.14
N PRO A 278 7.66 5.61 -22.73
CA PRO A 278 9.07 5.87 -23.00
C PRO A 278 9.20 7.16 -23.81
N ARG A 279 10.03 8.11 -23.32
CA ARG A 279 10.32 9.35 -24.05
C ARG A 279 10.82 8.96 -25.45
N LYS A 280 10.07 9.34 -26.49
CA LYS A 280 10.52 9.19 -27.88
C LYS A 280 11.88 9.87 -27.99
N LYS A 281 12.89 9.16 -28.52
CA LYS A 281 14.19 9.78 -28.82
C LYS A 281 13.91 10.99 -29.72
N LYS A 282 14.38 12.19 -29.33
CA LYS A 282 14.36 13.34 -30.24
C LYS A 282 15.20 12.93 -31.45
N ALA A 283 14.62 12.95 -32.64
CA ALA A 283 15.38 12.82 -33.87
C ALA A 283 16.45 13.93 -33.86
N ALA A 284 17.70 13.58 -34.15
CA ALA A 284 18.75 14.56 -34.27
C ALA A 284 18.38 15.54 -35.40
N LEU A 285 18.07 16.79 -35.05
CA LEU A 285 18.05 17.87 -36.03
C LEU A 285 19.51 18.10 -36.45
N GLY A 286 19.87 17.64 -37.65
CA GLY A 286 21.20 17.88 -38.19
C GLY A 286 21.65 16.86 -39.23
N SER A 287 20.92 16.75 -40.33
CA SER A 287 21.53 16.36 -41.61
C SER A 287 20.97 17.30 -42.67
N SER A 288 21.50 18.53 -42.69
CA SER A 288 21.41 19.40 -43.85
C SER A 288 21.91 18.62 -45.06
N LYS A 289 21.06 18.53 -46.07
CA LYS A 289 21.43 18.05 -47.41
C LYS A 289 22.46 19.01 -47.97
N ASP A 290 23.70 18.56 -48.13
CA ASP A 290 24.58 19.09 -49.15
C ASP A 290 24.39 18.21 -50.39
N SER A 291 23.63 18.74 -51.34
CA SER A 291 23.54 18.24 -52.70
C SER A 291 24.20 19.27 -53.61
N GLU A 292 25.40 18.97 -54.07
CA GLU A 292 25.92 19.40 -55.38
C GLU A 292 25.47 18.41 -56.46
#